data_AF-H9VTK2-F1
#
_entry.id   AF-H9VTK2-F1
#
_cell.length_a   1.000
_cell.length_b   1.000
_cell.length_c   1.000
_cell.angle_alpha   90.00
_cell.angle_beta   90.00
_cell.angle_gamma   90.00
#
_symmetry.space_group_name_H-M   'P 1'
#
loop_
_entity.id
_entity.type
_entity.pdbx_description
1 polymer ?
#
loop_
_entity_poly.entity_id
_entity_poly.type
_entity_poly.pdbx_seq_one_letter_code
_entity_poly.pdbx_strand_id
1 'polypeptide(L)'
;SLFSTIPLPLSQGVLLALVQQLSCDLEKDTGRKLLWITEASNVLNPNDPLLAQYMRSILTNVYKNLHHLRLPNNSGPEVKSLRMAVHVVNSLLATYKGYSS
;
A
#
# COMPACT_ATOMS: atom_id res chain seq x y z
N SER A 1 -11.55 3.23 11.21
CA SER A 1 -11.19 3.72 9.86
C SER A 1 -12.28 3.32 8.87
N LEU A 2 -12.34 3.93 7.67
CA LEU A 2 -13.22 3.50 6.57
C LEU A 2 -13.05 2.00 6.28
N PHE A 3 -11.83 1.48 6.44
CA PHE A 3 -11.46 0.08 6.23
C PHE A 3 -11.83 -0.87 7.39
N SER A 4 -12.47 -0.39 8.46
CA SER A 4 -12.84 -1.18 9.65
C SER A 4 -14.32 -1.54 9.72
N THR A 5 -15.12 -1.20 8.71
CA THR A 5 -16.56 -1.48 8.67
C THR A 5 -16.83 -2.86 8.08
N ILE A 6 -17.75 -3.63 8.68
CA ILE A 6 -18.13 -4.99 8.23
C ILE A 6 -19.62 -4.98 7.83
N PRO A 7 -19.97 -5.37 6.59
CA PRO A 7 -19.06 -5.81 5.52
C PRO A 7 -18.21 -4.65 5.00
N LEU A 8 -17.01 -4.98 4.51
CA LEU A 8 -16.10 -3.98 3.94
C LEU A 8 -16.81 -3.27 2.78
N PRO A 9 -16.96 -1.93 2.81
CA PRO A 9 -17.80 -1.22 1.84
C PRO A 9 -17.16 -1.11 0.46
N LEU A 10 -15.90 -1.55 0.30
CA LEU A 10 -15.09 -1.37 -0.91
C LEU A 10 -14.67 -2.71 -1.51
N SER A 11 -14.74 -2.81 -2.83
CA SER A 11 -14.25 -3.98 -3.56
C SER A 11 -12.72 -4.03 -3.61
N GLN A 12 -12.17 -5.22 -3.83
CA GLN A 12 -10.72 -5.44 -3.95
C GLN A 12 -10.10 -4.58 -5.06
N GLY A 13 -10.78 -4.42 -6.19
CA GLY A 13 -10.32 -3.57 -7.29
C GLY A 13 -10.29 -2.09 -6.91
N VAL A 14 -11.29 -1.60 -6.17
CA VAL A 14 -11.33 -0.20 -5.69
C VAL A 14 -10.22 0.06 -4.67
N LEU A 15 -9.98 -0.87 -3.75
CA LEU A 15 -8.88 -0.79 -2.79
C LEU A 15 -7.52 -0.76 -3.49
N LEU A 16 -7.34 -1.61 -4.49
CA LEU A 16 -6.10 -1.69 -5.25
C LEU A 16 -5.83 -0.41 -6.05
N ALA A 17 -6.85 0.13 -6.72
CA ALA A 17 -6.76 1.40 -7.42
C ALA A 17 -6.49 2.58 -6.48
N LEU A 18 -7.09 2.58 -5.28
CA LEU A 18 -6.83 3.58 -4.26
C LEU A 18 -5.37 3.56 -3.81
N VAL A 19 -4.84 2.37 -3.46
CA VAL A 19 -3.43 2.21 -3.07
C VAL A 19 -2.50 2.70 -4.18
N GLN A 20 -2.80 2.34 -5.44
CA GLN A 20 -2.05 2.82 -6.59
C GLN A 20 -2.06 4.35 -6.68
N GLN A 21 -3.25 4.96 -6.66
CA GLN A 21 -3.43 6.40 -6.81
C GLN A 21 -2.72 7.18 -5.71
N LEU A 22 -2.82 6.73 -4.45
CA LEU A 22 -2.15 7.36 -3.31
C LEU A 22 -0.63 7.28 -3.42
N SER A 23 -0.10 6.18 -3.97
CA SER A 23 1.34 6.00 -4.13
C SER A 23 1.95 6.86 -5.24
N CYS A 24 1.17 7.28 -6.25
CA CYS A 24 1.66 8.08 -7.36
C CYS A 24 1.90 9.55 -7.00
N ASP A 25 1.23 10.05 -5.96
CA ASP A 25 1.37 11.43 -5.46
C ASP A 25 1.56 11.39 -3.94
N LEU A 26 2.78 11.20 -3.46
CA LEU A 26 3.08 11.13 -2.02
C LEU A 26 3.58 12.46 -1.44
N GLU A 27 3.75 13.50 -2.26
CA GLU A 27 4.38 14.77 -1.87
C GLU A 27 3.48 15.66 -1.01
N LYS A 28 2.16 15.46 -1.09
CA LYS A 28 1.15 16.20 -0.31
C LYS A 28 0.37 15.27 0.60
N ASP A 29 -0.01 15.74 1.78
CA ASP A 29 -0.74 14.96 2.79
C ASP A 29 -0.08 13.61 3.13
N THR A 30 1.26 13.57 3.09
CA THR A 30 2.07 12.35 3.15
C THR A 30 1.68 11.43 4.30
N GLY A 31 1.59 11.94 5.53
CA GLY A 31 1.19 11.14 6.69
C GLY A 31 -0.18 10.45 6.53
N ARG A 32 -1.18 11.14 5.95
CA ARG A 32 -2.53 10.56 5.72
C ARG A 32 -2.51 9.53 4.59
N LYS A 33 -1.80 9.82 3.49
CA LYS A 33 -1.67 8.89 2.36
C LYS A 33 -0.98 7.60 2.78
N LEU A 34 0.09 7.68 3.58
CA LEU A 34 0.78 6.52 4.14
C LEU A 34 -0.15 5.68 5.02
N LEU A 35 -0.94 6.32 5.89
CA LEU A 35 -1.92 5.63 6.72
C LEU A 35 -2.96 4.88 5.86
N TRP A 36 -3.53 5.54 4.85
CA TRP A 36 -4.52 4.91 3.97
C TRP A 36 -3.93 3.79 3.11
N ILE A 37 -2.69 3.94 2.63
CA ILE A 37 -1.98 2.86 1.94
C ILE A 37 -1.85 1.65 2.86
N THR A 38 -1.39 1.83 4.11
CA THR A 38 -1.30 0.73 5.09
C THR A 38 -2.65 0.06 5.34
N GLU A 39 -3.69 0.84 5.64
CA GLU A 39 -5.00 0.29 5.98
C GLU A 39 -5.66 -0.42 4.80
N ALA A 40 -5.60 0.18 3.60
CA ALA A 40 -6.14 -0.44 2.38
C ALA A 40 -5.36 -1.70 1.99
N SER A 41 -4.03 -1.69 2.11
CA SER A 41 -3.21 -2.88 1.87
C SER A 41 -3.56 -4.03 2.82
N ASN A 42 -3.80 -3.76 4.11
CA ASN A 42 -4.17 -4.81 5.08
C ASN A 42 -5.48 -5.55 4.76
N VAL A 43 -6.37 -4.95 3.98
CA VAL A 43 -7.66 -5.56 3.58
C VAL A 43 -7.63 -6.11 2.15
N LEU A 44 -6.49 -6.04 1.45
CA LEU A 44 -6.31 -6.69 0.15
C LEU A 44 -6.20 -8.21 0.32
N ASN A 45 -6.87 -8.94 -0.57
CA ASN A 45 -6.79 -10.38 -0.68
C ASN A 45 -5.89 -10.76 -1.87
N PRO A 46 -4.62 -11.14 -1.65
CA PRO A 46 -3.69 -11.50 -2.73
C PRO A 46 -4.09 -12.77 -3.48
N ASN A 47 -5.01 -13.58 -2.92
CA ASN A 47 -5.51 -14.81 -3.53
C ASN A 47 -6.74 -14.58 -4.43
N ASP A 48 -7.19 -13.34 -4.62
CA ASP A 48 -8.26 -13.03 -5.58
C ASP A 48 -7.80 -13.39 -7.01
N PRO A 49 -8.39 -14.44 -7.64
CA PRO A 49 -7.90 -14.94 -8.92
C PRO A 49 -8.08 -13.93 -10.07
N LEU A 50 -9.02 -13.00 -9.95
CA LEU A 50 -9.27 -11.98 -10.99
C LEU A 50 -8.23 -10.87 -10.93
N LEU A 51 -7.70 -10.58 -9.74
CA LEU A 51 -6.84 -9.43 -9.51
C LEU A 51 -5.38 -9.80 -9.24
N ALA A 52 -5.05 -11.04 -8.88
CA ALA A 52 -3.72 -11.46 -8.44
C ALA A 52 -2.57 -10.98 -9.33
N GLN A 53 -2.71 -11.12 -10.66
CA GLN A 53 -1.69 -10.69 -11.63
C GLN A 53 -1.49 -9.16 -11.65
N TYR A 54 -2.59 -8.39 -11.59
CA TYR A 54 -2.55 -6.93 -11.58
C TYR A 54 -2.06 -6.41 -10.23
N MET A 55 -2.48 -7.07 -9.15
CA MET A 55 -2.14 -6.73 -7.77
C MET A 55 -0.64 -6.83 -7.54
N ARG A 56 0.03 -7.89 -8.01
CA ARG A 56 1.49 -8.00 -7.93
C ARG A 56 2.20 -6.82 -8.62
N SER A 57 1.81 -6.48 -9.85
CA SER A 57 2.43 -5.39 -10.61
C SER A 57 2.23 -4.03 -9.93
N ILE A 58 0.99 -3.76 -9.50
CA ILE A 58 0.62 -2.51 -8.82
C ILE A 58 1.35 -2.38 -7.48
N LEU A 59 1.34 -3.41 -6.64
CA LEU A 59 2.05 -3.39 -5.36
C LEU A 59 3.56 -3.22 -5.53
N THR A 60 4.15 -3.79 -6.59
CA THR A 60 5.57 -3.58 -6.91
C THR A 60 5.85 -2.11 -7.23
N ASN A 61 4.96 -1.45 -7.98
CA ASN A 61 5.09 -0.02 -8.27
C ASN A 61 4.89 0.85 -7.02
N VAL A 62 3.91 0.50 -6.18
CA VAL A 62 3.66 1.16 -4.90
C VAL A 62 4.88 1.07 -3.99
N TYR A 63 5.49 -0.11 -3.88
CA TYR A 63 6.73 -0.31 -3.11
C TYR A 63 7.86 0.60 -3.60
N LYS A 64 8.07 0.69 -4.92
CA LYS A 64 9.07 1.59 -5.51
C LYS A 64 8.79 3.06 -5.16
N ASN A 65 7.54 3.51 -5.27
CA ASN A 65 7.17 4.88 -4.94
C ASN A 65 7.40 5.21 -3.46
N LEU A 66 7.07 4.28 -2.56
CA LEU A 66 7.35 4.42 -1.13
C LEU A 66 8.86 4.48 -0.85
N HIS A 67 9.66 3.65 -1.52
CA HIS A 67 11.12 3.66 -1.38
C HIS A 67 11.78 4.92 -1.94
N HIS A 68 11.22 5.51 -2.99
CA HIS A 68 11.72 6.75 -3.58
C HIS A 68 11.29 8.00 -2.80
N LEU A 69 10.27 7.90 -1.93
CA LEU A 69 9.82 9.03 -1.12
C LEU A 69 10.94 9.52 -0.20
N ARG A 70 11.39 10.75 -0.43
CA ARG A 70 12.38 11.43 0.41
C ARG A 70 11.65 12.33 1.40
N LEU A 71 11.65 11.92 2.66
CA LEU A 71 11.11 12.75 3.74
C LEU A 71 12.15 13.80 4.16
N PRO A 72 11.76 15.08 4.33
CA PRO A 72 12.70 16.16 4.67
C PRO A 72 13.32 16.00 6.06
N ASN A 73 12.66 15.28 6.99
CA ASN A 73 13.15 14.99 8.33
C ASN A 73 13.25 13.47 8.56
N ASN A 74 14.45 12.99 8.90
CA ASN A 74 14.73 11.57 9.17
C ASN A 74 14.19 11.07 10.53
N SER A 75 13.57 11.94 11.33
CA SER A 75 13.02 11.64 12.64
C SER A 75 11.66 12.31 12.81
N GLY A 76 10.59 11.57 12.46
CA GLY A 76 9.22 12.05 12.61
C GLY A 76 8.17 10.93 12.56
N PRO A 77 6.91 11.25 12.88
CA PRO A 77 5.80 10.30 12.77
C PRO A 77 5.65 9.76 11.34
N GLU A 78 5.94 10.58 10.33
CA GLU A 78 5.87 10.19 8.91
C GLU A 78 6.88 9.10 8.53
N VAL A 79 8.09 9.12 9.11
CA VAL A 79 9.10 8.06 8.90
C VAL A 79 8.61 6.71 9.48
N LYS A 80 7.89 6.75 10.61
CA LYS A 80 7.27 5.55 11.18
C LYS A 80 6.14 5.05 10.28
N SER A 81 5.26 5.93 9.81
CA SER A 81 4.19 5.59 8.88
C SER A 81 4.72 5.05 7.55
N LEU A 82 5.81 5.62 7.03
CA LEU A 82 6.45 5.17 5.79
C LEU A 82 7.00 3.76 5.94
N ARG A 83 7.75 3.50 7.02
CA ARG A 83 8.25 2.14 7.31
C ARG A 83 7.13 1.12 7.45
N MET A 84 6.03 1.49 8.09
CA MET A 84 4.86 0.63 8.20
C MET A 84 4.23 0.33 6.83
N ALA A 85 4.02 1.36 6.00
CA ALA A 85 3.48 1.20 4.65
C ALA A 85 4.38 0.30 3.78
N VAL A 86 5.70 0.55 3.79
CA VAL A 86 6.69 -0.30 3.09
C VAL A 86 6.60 -1.74 3.57
N HIS A 87 6.58 -1.96 4.89
CA HIS A 87 6.54 -3.31 5.46
C HIS A 87 5.27 -4.07 5.06
N VAL A 88 4.09 -3.45 5.16
CA VAL A 88 2.81 -4.09 4.80
C VAL A 88 2.77 -4.43 3.31
N VAL A 89 3.17 -3.49 2.44
CA VAL A 89 3.21 -3.71 0.99
C VAL A 89 4.21 -4.82 0.65
N ASN A 90 5.38 -4.84 1.30
CA ASN A 90 6.38 -5.88 1.10
C ASN A 90 5.89 -7.27 1.56
N SER A 91 5.20 -7.34 2.71
CA SER A 91 4.61 -8.59 3.19
C SER A 91 3.55 -9.14 2.23
N LEU A 92 2.72 -8.28 1.62
CA LEU A 92 1.80 -8.69 0.56
C LEU A 92 2.53 -9.19 -0.68
N LEU A 93 3.59 -8.50 -1.11
CA LEU A 93 4.40 -8.91 -2.25
C LEU A 93 5.07 -10.27 -2.03
N ALA A 94 5.52 -10.55 -0.80
CA ALA A 94 6.11 -11.83 -0.43
C ALA A 94 5.13 -13.01 -0.53
N THR A 95 3.81 -12.78 -0.56
CA THR A 95 2.82 -13.84 -0.81
C THR A 95 2.86 -14.36 -2.25
N TYR A 96 3.38 -13.58 -3.20
CA TYR A 96 3.55 -14.01 -4.58
C TYR A 96 4.89 -14.75 -4.75
N LYS A 97 4.85 -16.02 -5.17
CA LYS A 97 6.04 -16.84 -5.44
C LYS A 97 7.04 -16.08 -6.34
N GLY A 98 8.30 -16.01 -5.91
CA GLY A 98 9.39 -15.39 -6.68
C GLY A 98 9.48 -13.85 -6.60
N TYR A 99 8.92 -13.22 -5.55
CA TYR A 99 9.32 -11.86 -5.18
C TYR A 99 10.52 -11.96 -4.21
N SER A 100 11.74 -12.01 -4.75
CA SER A 100 12.97 -11.81 -3.97
C SER A 100 13.47 -10.40 -4.24
N SER A 101 13.56 -9.59 -3.19
CA SER A 101 14.13 -8.23 -3.21
C SER A 101 15.61 -8.22 -3.60
#